data_AF-A0A1G7U9M9-F1
#
_entry.id   AF-A0A1G7U9M9-F1
#
_cell.length_a   1.000
_cell.length_b   1.000
_cell.length_c   1.000
_cell.angle_alpha   90.00
_cell.angle_beta   90.00
_cell.angle_gamma   90.00
#
_symmetry.space_group_name_H-M   'P 1'
#
loop_
_entity.id
_entity.type
_entity.pdbx_description
1 polymer ?
#
loop_
_entity_poly.entity_id
_entity_poly.type
_entity_poly.pdbx_seq_one_letter_code
_entity_poly.pdbx_strand_id
1 'polypeptide(L)' 'MKKGAPQPQQEFLRHAMSELGMTREQFAERIGTKKRTLDNWLLSPESSEYRNMPDMAWKFVQEILENRSESA' A
#
# COMPACT_ATOMS: atom_id res chain seq x y z
N MET A 1 0.39 -23.52 0.35
CA MET A 1 0.12 -22.20 -0.26
C MET A 1 -1.17 -21.66 0.34
N LYS A 2 -1.11 -20.71 1.28
CA LYS A 2 -2.32 -20.15 1.90
C LYS A 2 -2.83 -18.98 1.05
N LYS A 3 -3.73 -19.26 0.10
CA LYS A 3 -4.58 -18.24 -0.51
C LYS A 3 -5.53 -17.73 0.59
N GLY A 4 -5.51 -16.42 0.89
CA GLY A 4 -6.61 -15.76 1.60
C GLY A 4 -6.40 -15.34 3.07
N ALA A 5 -5.17 -15.27 3.60
CA ALA A 5 -4.96 -14.46 4.80
C ALA A 5 -4.81 -12.98 4.38
N PRO A 6 -5.45 -12.01 5.07
CA PRO A 6 -5.16 -10.60 4.83
C PRO A 6 -3.65 -10.41 5.00
N GLN A 7 -2.94 -10.03 3.94
CA GLN A 7 -1.58 -9.54 4.10
C GLN A 7 -1.66 -8.33 5.04
N PRO A 8 -0.81 -8.24 6.07
CA PRO A 8 -0.72 -7.03 6.88
C PRO A 8 -0.56 -5.82 5.96
N GLN A 9 -1.27 -4.72 6.22
CA GLN A 9 -1.26 -3.54 5.35
C GLN A 9 0.15 -3.06 4.99
N GLN A 10 1.11 -3.25 5.89
CA GLN A 10 2.51 -2.92 5.69
C GLN A 10 3.16 -3.78 4.61
N GLU A 11 2.88 -5.08 4.60
CA GLU A 11 3.39 -6.01 3.59
C GLU A 11 2.79 -5.68 2.23
N PHE A 12 1.47 -5.47 2.17
CA PHE A 12 0.76 -5.08 0.97
C PHE A 12 1.32 -3.80 0.34
N LEU A 13 1.49 -2.74 1.14
CA LEU A 13 2.04 -1.47 0.66
C LEU A 13 3.50 -1.59 0.23
N ARG A 14 4.33 -2.38 0.93
CA ARG A 14 5.73 -2.61 0.54
C ARG A 14 5.83 -3.40 -0.77
N HIS A 15 4.99 -4.42 -0.92
CA HIS A 15 4.88 -5.17 -2.16
C HIS A 15 4.46 -4.26 -3.31
N ALA A 16 3.42 -3.44 -3.12
CA ALA A 16 2.96 -2.50 -4.14
C ALA A 16 4.06 -1.51 -4.59
N MET A 17 4.81 -0.93 -3.64
CA MET A 17 5.94 -0.05 -3.95
C MET A 17 7.05 -0.78 -4.70
N SER A 18 7.38 -2.01 -4.29
CA SER A 18 8.40 -2.84 -4.94
C SER A 18 8.00 -3.17 -6.38
N GLU A 19 6.75 -3.59 -6.58
CA GLU A 19 6.21 -3.90 -7.90
C GLU A 19 6.30 -2.67 -8.80
N LEU A 20 5.80 -1.52 -8.34
CA LEU A 20 5.78 -0.29 -9.13
C LEU A 20 7.15 0.38 -9.28
N GLY A 21 8.19 -0.10 -8.60
CA GLY A 21 9.52 0.53 -8.59
C GLY A 21 9.50 1.95 -8.00
N MET A 22 8.60 2.22 -7.06
CA MET A 22 8.34 3.55 -6.52
C MET A 22 8.89 3.72 -5.11
N THR A 23 9.46 4.90 -4.85
CA THR A 23 9.75 5.35 -3.47
C THR A 23 8.44 5.64 -2.72
N ARG A 24 8.51 5.79 -1.40
CA ARG A 24 7.35 6.17 -0.58
C ARG A 24 6.74 7.51 -1.00
N GLU A 25 7.57 8.47 -1.39
CA GLU A 25 7.10 9.79 -1.83
C GLU A 25 6.26 9.67 -3.11
N GLN A 26 6.83 9.04 -4.13
CA GLN A 26 6.18 8.81 -5.43
C GLN A 26 4.92 7.96 -5.29
N PHE A 27 4.97 6.93 -4.45
CA PHE A 27 3.81 6.07 -4.23
C PHE A 27 2.70 6.79 -3.49
N ALA A 28 3.02 7.59 -2.46
CA ALA A 28 2.03 8.40 -1.75
C ALA A 28 1.35 9.40 -2.70
N GLU A 29 2.14 10.09 -3.54
CA GLU A 29 1.63 11.00 -4.56
C GLU A 29 0.71 10.27 -5.56
N ARG A 30 1.13 9.11 -6.06
CA ARG A 30 0.34 8.30 -7.00
C ARG A 30 -1.01 7.87 -6.42
N ILE A 31 -1.06 7.53 -5.14
CA ILE A 31 -2.31 7.11 -4.47
C ILE A 31 -3.11 8.28 -3.89
N GLY A 32 -2.71 9.53 -4.16
CA GLY A 32 -3.43 10.73 -3.75
C GLY A 32 -3.36 11.02 -2.25
N THR A 33 -2.31 10.60 -1.56
CA THR A 33 -2.13 10.83 -0.12
C THR A 33 -0.82 11.55 0.20
N LYS A 34 -0.72 12.08 1.42
CA LYS A 34 0.54 12.66 1.92
C LYS A 34 1.50 11.54 2.31
N LYS A 35 2.79 11.71 2.07
CA LYS A 35 3.83 10.77 2.49
C LYS A 35 3.77 10.42 3.98
N ARG A 36 3.45 11.40 4.85
CA ARG A 36 3.22 11.19 6.30
C ARG A 36 2.08 10.18 6.58
N THR A 37 1.01 10.23 5.80
CA THR A 37 -0.14 9.32 5.91
C THR A 37 0.26 7.90 5.54
N LEU A 38 0.98 7.74 4.42
CA LEU A 38 1.54 6.46 4.01
C LEU A 38 2.50 5.90 5.07
N ASP A 39 3.37 6.76 5.62
CA ASP A 39 4.30 6.37 6.69
C ASP A 39 3.53 5.85 7.92
N ASN A 40 2.42 6.48 8.32
CA ASN A 40 1.55 5.98 9.41
C ASN A 40 0.94 4.60 9.11
N TRP A 41 0.57 4.34 7.85
CA TRP A 41 0.08 3.02 7.45
C TRP A 41 1.19 1.96 7.48
N LEU A 42 2.45 2.35 7.30
CA LEU A 42 3.61 1.45 7.30
C LEU A 42 4.18 1.17 8.70
N LEU A 43 3.71 1.86 9.74
CA LEU A 43 4.15 1.64 11.12
C LEU A 43 3.70 0.29 11.67
N SER A 44 4.38 -0.19 12.72
CA SER A 44 3.93 -1.34 13.50
C SER A 44 2.57 -1.04 14.15
N PRO A 45 1.64 -2.00 14.25
CA PRO A 45 0.39 -1.83 15.00
C PRO A 45 0.56 -1.44 16.47
N GLU A 46 1.73 -1.70 17.06
CA GLU A 46 2.06 -1.30 18.44
C GLU A 46 2.41 0.20 18.57
N SER A 47 2.57 0.92 17.46
CA SER A 47 2.88 2.35 17.47
C SER A 47 1.62 3.19 17.71
N SER A 48 1.71 4.21 18.56
CA SER A 48 0.61 5.17 18.78
C SER A 48 0.20 5.95 17.53
N GLU A 49 1.14 6.11 16.60
CA GLU A 49 0.95 6.81 15.33
C GLU A 49 0.42 5.89 14.22
N TYR A 50 0.33 4.58 14.47
CA TYR A 50 -0.25 3.64 13.53
C TYR A 50 -1.67 4.05 13.14
N ARG A 51 -1.96 4.00 11.84
CA ARG A 51 -3.30 4.21 11.31
C ARG A 51 -3.64 3.07 10.37
N ASN A 52 -4.87 2.58 10.45
CA ASN A 52 -5.38 1.63 9.48
C ASN A 52 -5.56 2.33 8.14
N MET A 53 -5.20 1.63 7.07
CA MET A 53 -5.48 2.10 5.71
C MET A 53 -6.98 1.97 5.41
N PRO A 54 -7.64 3.03 4.91
CA PRO A 54 -9.06 2.98 4.54
C PRO A 54 -9.33 2.02 3.38
N ASP A 55 -10.52 1.38 3.36
CA ASP A 55 -10.92 0.42 2.32
C ASP A 55 -10.80 0.96 0.88
N MET A 56 -11.05 2.26 0.69
CA MET A 56 -10.91 2.90 -0.61
C MET A 56 -9.45 2.89 -1.09
N ALA A 57 -8.48 3.12 -0.20
CA ALA A 57 -7.07 3.08 -0.54
C ALA A 57 -6.60 1.65 -0.84
N TRP A 58 -7.13 0.64 -0.12
CA TRP A 58 -6.90 -0.76 -0.46
C TRP A 58 -7.31 -1.08 -1.90
N LYS A 59 -8.59 -0.81 -2.24
CA LYS A 59 -9.13 -1.07 -3.58
C LYS A 59 -8.34 -0.34 -4.66
N PHE A 60 -8.04 0.94 -4.43
CA PHE A 60 -7.32 1.74 -5.42
C PHE A 60 -5.90 1.21 -5.68
N VAL A 61 -5.16 0.81 -4.64
CA VAL A 61 -3.83 0.20 -4.82
C VAL A 61 -3.93 -1.15 -5.54
N GLN A 62 -4.94 -1.97 -5.25
CA GLN A 62 -5.17 -3.23 -5.95
C GLN A 62 -5.42 -2.99 -7.45
N GLU A 63 -6.30 -2.05 -7.80
CA GLU A 63 -6.58 -1.69 -9.19
C GLU A 63 -5.34 -1.18 -9.92
N ILE A 64 -4.48 -0.39 -9.27
CA ILE A 64 -3.21 0.06 -9.85
C ILE A 64 -2.29 -1.13 -10.21
N LEU A 65 -2.23 -2.14 -9.33
CA LEU A 65 -1.38 -3.32 -9.55
C LEU A 65 -1.94 -4.23 -10.63
N GLU A 66 -3.27 -4.43 -10.66
CA GLU A 66 -3.95 -5.24 -11.68
C GLU A 66 -3.78 -4.64 -13.07
N ASN A 67 -4.02 -3.33 -13.22
CA ASN A 67 -3.87 -2.64 -14.51
C ASN A 67 -2.43 -2.65 -15.06
N ARG A 68 -1.41 -2.71 -14.18
CA ARG A 68 -0.02 -2.85 -14.61
C ARG A 68 0.25 -4.24 -15.21
N SER A 69 -0.36 -5.27 -14.65
CA SER A 69 -0.17 -6.66 -15.12
C SER A 69 -0.81 -6.92 -16.48
N GLU A 70 -1.86 -6.18 -16.85
CA GLU A 70 -2.50 -6.29 -18.18
C GLU A 70 -1.71 -5.61 -19.31
N SER A 71 -0.77 -4.72 -18.97
CA SER A 71 0.02 -3.94 -19.94
C SER A 71 1.45 -4.46 -20.16
N ALA A 72 1.80 -5.62 -19.57
CA ALA A 72 3.14 -6.23 -19.63
C ALA A 72 3.10 -7.59 -20.34
#